data_AF-A0A7Z7IC70-F1
#
_entry.id   AF-A0A7Z7IC70-F1
#
_cell.length_a   1.000
_cell.length_b   1.000
_cell.length_c   1.000
_cell.angle_alpha   90.00
_cell.angle_beta   90.00
_cell.angle_gamma   90.00
#
_symmetry.space_group_name_H-M   'P 1'
#
loop_
_entity.id
_entity.type
_entity.pdbx_description
1 polymer ?
#
loop_
_entity_poly.entity_id
_entity_poly.type
_entity_poly.pdbx_seq_one_letter_code
_entity_poly.pdbx_strand_id
1 'polypeptide(L)'
;MRVFYLVDPVTRTVEKVGDGFDRAADILGAEEHDLTTLWTHSFDPDSSVDILVVDEAALDEPWSESFFSFRFTCGGKTSERIFTGKGIVGAGGEIPEDIAKQLRTLEAASGAVSFLTQRAAYAWRAEHAGEASIDRSVVHLHEHLKERAGASAGRVRVQRASVSPDNPKTPARRGQK
;
A
#
# COMPACT_ATOMS: atom_id res chain seq x y z
N MET A 1 5.57 9.61 4.72
CA MET A 1 6.09 9.51 3.34
C MET A 1 4.98 8.98 2.45
N ARG A 2 4.93 9.40 1.17
CA ARG A 2 4.01 8.81 0.18
C ARG A 2 4.73 8.68 -1.16
N VAL A 3 5.01 7.46 -1.60
CA VAL A 3 5.73 7.15 -2.85
C VAL A 3 5.18 5.88 -3.46
N PHE A 4 5.15 5.83 -4.79
CA PHE A 4 4.70 4.67 -5.54
C PHE A 4 5.58 4.48 -6.77
N TYR A 5 5.89 3.22 -7.07
CA TYR A 5 6.72 2.85 -8.21
C TYR A 5 6.06 1.73 -9.01
N LEU A 6 5.92 1.93 -10.32
CA LEU A 6 5.56 0.89 -11.27
C LEU A 6 6.82 0.07 -11.60
N VAL A 7 6.72 -1.24 -11.47
CA VAL A 7 7.71 -2.21 -11.89
C VAL A 7 7.17 -2.94 -13.11
N ASP A 8 7.87 -2.81 -14.22
CA ASP A 8 7.51 -3.47 -15.48
C ASP A 8 8.60 -4.50 -15.84
N PRO A 9 8.36 -5.80 -15.64
CA PRO A 9 9.35 -6.83 -15.93
C PRO A 9 9.56 -7.11 -17.41
N VAL A 10 8.63 -6.70 -18.29
CA VAL A 10 8.77 -6.86 -19.76
C VAL A 10 9.74 -5.82 -20.29
N THR A 11 9.56 -4.55 -19.93
CA THR A 11 10.49 -3.46 -20.31
C THR A 11 11.69 -3.35 -19.39
N ARG A 12 11.67 -4.05 -18.25
CA ARG A 12 12.71 -4.07 -17.21
C ARG A 12 12.97 -2.68 -16.64
N THR A 13 11.88 -1.98 -16.32
CA THR A 13 11.91 -0.60 -15.82
C THR A 13 11.24 -0.49 -14.45
N VAL A 14 11.70 0.50 -13.69
CA VAL A 14 11.05 0.99 -12.48
C VAL A 14 10.78 2.48 -12.68
N GLU A 15 9.55 2.90 -12.48
CA GLU A 15 9.11 4.27 -12.74
C GLU A 15 8.31 4.82 -11.57
N LYS A 16 8.49 6.09 -11.24
CA LYS A 16 7.70 6.72 -10.18
C LYS A 16 6.31 7.08 -10.69
N VAL A 17 5.26 6.66 -9.99
CA VAL A 17 3.86 7.01 -10.32
C VAL A 17 3.26 7.92 -9.25
N GLY A 18 2.46 8.90 -9.68
CA GLY A 18 1.90 9.93 -8.79
C GLY A 18 0.58 9.55 -8.13
N ASP A 19 -0.23 8.74 -8.79
CA ASP A 19 -1.64 8.51 -8.44
C ASP A 19 -1.86 7.35 -7.43
N GLY A 20 -0.78 6.73 -6.94
CA GLY A 20 -0.86 5.62 -6.01
C GLY A 20 -1.67 4.43 -6.51
N PHE A 21 -2.38 3.74 -5.60
CA PHE A 21 -3.24 2.60 -5.94
C PHE A 21 -4.62 3.02 -6.49
N ASP A 22 -4.98 4.30 -6.41
CA ASP A 22 -6.29 4.80 -6.88
C ASP A 22 -6.48 4.57 -8.39
N ARG A 23 -5.38 4.48 -9.14
CA ARG A 23 -5.35 4.18 -10.58
C ARG A 23 -4.63 2.87 -10.91
N ALA A 24 -4.47 1.98 -9.94
CA ALA A 24 -3.77 0.72 -10.18
C ALA A 24 -4.44 -0.11 -11.27
N ALA A 25 -5.77 -0.17 -11.33
CA ALA A 25 -6.49 -0.87 -12.39
C ALA A 25 -6.18 -0.29 -13.79
N ASP A 26 -6.13 1.04 -13.94
CA ASP A 26 -5.73 1.69 -15.19
C ASP A 26 -4.27 1.40 -15.55
N ILE A 27 -3.37 1.47 -14.56
CA ILE A 27 -1.92 1.35 -14.75
C ILE A 27 -1.50 -0.10 -15.05
N LEU A 28 -2.12 -1.05 -14.36
CA LEU A 28 -1.84 -2.49 -14.48
C LEU A 28 -2.69 -3.16 -15.55
N GLY A 29 -3.79 -2.52 -15.98
CA GLY A 29 -4.62 -2.98 -17.09
C GLY A 29 -5.51 -4.17 -16.73
N ALA A 30 -5.83 -4.36 -15.45
CA ALA A 30 -6.65 -5.47 -14.95
C ALA A 30 -7.60 -4.99 -13.84
N GLU A 31 -8.63 -5.78 -13.54
CA GLU A 31 -9.53 -5.51 -12.40
C GLU A 31 -9.15 -6.31 -11.15
N GLU A 32 -8.72 -7.56 -11.33
CA GLU A 32 -8.31 -8.45 -10.24
C GLU A 32 -6.82 -8.32 -9.92
N HIS A 33 -6.51 -8.15 -8.64
CA HIS A 33 -5.16 -7.89 -8.16
C HIS A 33 -4.85 -8.65 -6.88
N ASP A 34 -3.58 -8.97 -6.71
CA ASP A 34 -3.01 -9.48 -5.47
C ASP A 34 -2.30 -8.37 -4.71
N LEU A 35 -2.68 -8.18 -3.45
CA LEU A 35 -1.98 -7.30 -2.52
C LEU A 35 -1.13 -8.14 -1.58
N THR A 36 0.14 -7.76 -1.48
CA THR A 36 1.11 -8.32 -0.54
C THR A 36 1.59 -7.21 0.38
N THR A 37 1.37 -7.34 1.70
CA THR A 37 1.84 -6.36 2.67
C THR A 37 3.26 -6.76 3.10
N LEU A 38 4.25 -5.95 2.75
CA LEU A 38 5.64 -6.17 3.19
C LEU A 38 5.86 -5.69 4.62
N TRP A 39 5.14 -4.65 5.02
CA TRP A 39 5.20 -4.08 6.35
C TRP A 39 3.94 -3.26 6.64
N THR A 40 3.49 -3.29 7.89
CA THR A 40 2.43 -2.43 8.41
C THR A 40 2.77 -1.99 9.83
N HIS A 41 2.44 -0.76 10.19
CA HIS A 41 2.68 -0.26 11.53
C HIS A 41 1.66 -0.84 12.51
N SER A 42 2.12 -1.39 13.64
CA SER A 42 1.24 -2.07 14.61
C SER A 42 0.16 -1.18 15.23
N PHE A 43 0.34 0.14 15.20
CA PHE A 43 -0.57 1.12 15.78
C PHE A 43 -1.12 2.14 14.78
N ASP A 44 -0.73 2.04 13.51
CA ASP A 44 -1.21 2.94 12.45
C ASP A 44 -1.44 2.16 11.15
N PRO A 45 -2.67 1.71 10.87
CA PRO A 45 -2.98 0.91 9.69
C PRO A 45 -2.86 1.69 8.37
N ASP A 46 -2.76 3.03 8.44
CA ASP A 46 -2.52 3.89 7.28
C ASP A 46 -1.01 3.94 6.92
N SER A 47 -0.15 3.41 7.80
CA SER A 47 1.28 3.28 7.61
C SER A 47 1.65 1.88 7.12
N SER A 48 1.96 1.75 5.83
CA SER A 48 2.23 0.45 5.21
C SER A 48 3.19 0.55 4.02
N VAL A 49 3.83 -0.59 3.73
CA VAL A 49 4.54 -0.86 2.49
C VAL A 49 3.88 -2.07 1.84
N ASP A 50 3.34 -1.85 0.67
CA ASP A 50 2.49 -2.79 -0.04
C ASP A 50 3.03 -3.00 -1.46
N ILE A 51 2.90 -4.23 -1.98
CA ILE A 51 3.07 -4.54 -3.40
C ILE A 51 1.75 -5.03 -3.93
N LEU A 52 1.31 -4.41 -5.02
CA LEU A 52 0.10 -4.78 -5.73
C LEU A 52 0.48 -5.28 -7.12
N VAL A 53 0.01 -6.47 -7.50
CA VAL A 53 0.22 -7.06 -8.83
C VAL A 53 -1.11 -7.53 -9.40
N VAL A 54 -1.19 -7.74 -10.72
CA VAL A 54 -2.35 -8.40 -11.32
C VAL A 54 -2.42 -9.84 -10.82
N ASP A 55 -3.63 -10.35 -10.59
CA ASP A 55 -3.83 -11.76 -10.25
C ASP A 55 -3.19 -12.67 -11.31
N GLU A 56 -2.41 -13.67 -10.86
CA GLU A 56 -1.61 -14.51 -11.76
C GLU A 56 -2.47 -15.34 -12.73
N ALA A 57 -3.73 -15.65 -12.36
CA ALA A 57 -4.66 -16.36 -13.24
C ALA A 57 -5.30 -15.47 -14.31
N ALA A 58 -5.24 -14.13 -14.14
CA ALA A 58 -5.74 -13.15 -15.09
C ALA A 58 -4.64 -12.65 -16.07
N LEU A 59 -3.41 -13.14 -15.95
CA LEU A 59 -2.29 -12.71 -16.79
C LEU A 59 -2.24 -13.47 -18.13
N ASP A 60 -2.21 -12.71 -19.23
CA ASP A 60 -1.87 -13.20 -20.57
C ASP A 60 -0.36 -13.03 -20.89
N GLU A 61 0.12 -13.66 -21.96
CA GLU A 61 1.46 -13.41 -22.50
C GLU A 61 1.60 -11.95 -22.99
N PRO A 62 2.77 -11.30 -22.79
CA PRO A 62 4.01 -11.81 -22.21
C PRO A 62 4.09 -11.68 -20.67
N TRP A 63 3.03 -11.19 -20.01
CA TRP A 63 3.04 -10.86 -18.59
C TRP A 63 3.08 -12.09 -17.68
N SER A 64 2.39 -13.16 -18.07
CA SER A 64 2.40 -14.45 -17.37
C SER A 64 3.78 -15.12 -17.31
N GLU A 65 4.70 -14.74 -18.20
CA GLU A 65 6.07 -15.26 -18.27
C GLU A 65 7.14 -14.27 -17.80
N SER A 66 6.71 -13.11 -17.30
CA SER A 66 7.60 -12.03 -16.88
C SER A 66 7.61 -11.91 -15.36
N PHE A 67 8.81 -11.87 -14.76
CA PHE A 67 8.97 -11.95 -13.32
C PHE A 67 9.92 -10.88 -12.80
N PHE A 68 9.64 -10.40 -11.59
CA PHE A 68 10.57 -9.61 -10.81
C PHE A 68 10.60 -10.08 -9.36
N SER A 69 11.74 -9.91 -8.70
CA SER A 69 11.82 -9.98 -7.25
C SER A 69 11.91 -8.59 -6.65
N PHE A 70 11.37 -8.47 -5.44
CA PHE A 70 11.53 -7.29 -4.61
C PHE A 70 12.16 -7.69 -3.28
N ARG A 71 13.31 -7.09 -2.98
CA ARG A 71 14.04 -7.30 -1.73
C ARG A 71 13.72 -6.18 -0.75
N PHE A 72 13.29 -6.55 0.45
CA PHE A 72 12.84 -5.63 1.48
C PHE A 72 13.54 -5.91 2.81
N THR A 73 14.09 -4.89 3.45
CA THR A 73 14.72 -5.01 4.77
C THR A 73 13.96 -4.19 5.81
N CYS A 74 13.64 -4.80 6.95
CA CYS A 74 13.04 -4.10 8.08
C CYS A 74 13.66 -4.63 9.38
N GLY A 75 14.15 -3.74 10.25
CA GLY A 75 14.74 -4.12 11.53
C GLY A 75 15.92 -5.10 11.40
N GLY A 76 16.72 -4.94 10.33
CA GLY A 76 17.87 -5.79 10.03
C GLY A 76 17.53 -7.17 9.46
N LYS A 77 16.24 -7.49 9.26
CA LYS A 77 15.80 -8.72 8.59
C LYS A 77 15.46 -8.40 7.14
N THR A 78 16.06 -9.14 6.22
CA THR A 78 15.77 -9.02 4.78
C THR A 78 14.86 -10.16 4.35
N SER A 79 13.80 -9.82 3.65
CA SER A 79 12.95 -10.75 2.91
C SER A 79 13.05 -10.47 1.42
N GLU A 80 12.85 -11.50 0.62
CA GLU A 80 12.70 -11.39 -0.83
C GLU A 80 11.39 -12.07 -1.24
N ARG A 81 10.70 -11.46 -2.19
CA ARG A 81 9.44 -11.96 -2.76
C ARG A 81 9.51 -11.88 -4.28
N ILE A 82 9.02 -12.91 -4.95
CA ILE A 82 8.89 -12.97 -6.42
C ILE A 82 7.45 -12.74 -6.83
N PHE A 83 7.28 -11.92 -7.86
CA PHE A 83 6.02 -11.56 -8.46
C PHE A 83 6.02 -11.86 -9.95
N THR A 84 4.84 -12.15 -10.50
CA THR A 84 4.59 -12.34 -11.93
C THR A 84 3.84 -11.11 -12.46
N GLY A 85 4.13 -10.71 -13.69
CA GLY A 85 3.48 -9.56 -14.33
C GLY A 85 3.93 -8.20 -13.75
N LYS A 86 3.25 -7.12 -14.14
CA LYS A 86 3.52 -5.78 -13.63
C LYS A 86 3.11 -5.66 -12.16
N GLY A 87 3.81 -4.80 -11.43
CA GLY A 87 3.45 -4.48 -10.05
C GLY A 87 3.63 -3.01 -9.70
N ILE A 88 2.87 -2.54 -8.71
CA ILE A 88 3.07 -1.24 -8.08
C ILE A 88 3.55 -1.48 -6.65
N VAL A 89 4.73 -0.95 -6.32
CA VAL A 89 5.24 -0.89 -4.96
C VAL A 89 4.83 0.45 -4.36
N GLY A 90 4.11 0.44 -3.25
CA GLY A 90 3.62 1.62 -2.56
C GLY A 90 4.11 1.70 -1.13
N ALA A 91 4.45 2.91 -0.68
CA ALA A 91 4.67 3.21 0.73
C ALA A 91 3.90 4.46 1.13
N GLY A 92 3.11 4.37 2.21
CA GLY A 92 2.26 5.43 2.73
C GLY A 92 2.38 5.54 4.26
N GLY A 93 2.18 6.73 4.81
CA GLY A 93 2.15 6.98 6.26
C GLY A 93 3.51 7.25 6.91
N GLU A 94 3.60 7.01 8.21
CA GLU A 94 4.80 7.12 9.04
C GLU A 94 5.67 5.85 8.91
N ILE A 95 6.57 5.89 7.92
CA ILE A 95 7.47 4.78 7.61
C ILE A 95 8.78 4.93 8.41
N PRO A 96 9.23 3.90 9.15
CA PRO A 96 10.54 3.86 9.80
C PRO A 96 11.69 4.21 8.86
N GLU A 97 12.70 4.91 9.36
CA GLU A 97 13.79 5.46 8.53
C GLU A 97 14.61 4.37 7.79
N ASP A 98 14.76 3.19 8.37
CA ASP A 98 15.42 2.05 7.72
C ASP A 98 14.65 1.55 6.49
N ILE A 99 13.32 1.53 6.56
CA ILE A 99 12.43 1.22 5.43
C ILE A 99 12.39 2.40 4.45
N ALA A 100 12.23 3.62 4.96
CA ALA A 100 12.08 4.82 4.13
C ALA A 100 13.27 5.01 3.19
N LYS A 101 14.50 4.76 3.65
CA LYS A 101 15.71 4.84 2.82
C LYS A 101 15.70 3.95 1.58
N GLN A 102 15.00 2.83 1.62
CA GLN A 102 14.91 1.89 0.49
C GLN A 102 13.91 2.34 -0.59
N LEU A 103 12.96 3.22 -0.24
CA LEU A 103 11.87 3.63 -1.14
C LEU A 103 11.82 5.13 -1.41
N ARG A 104 12.58 5.94 -0.68
CA ARG A 104 12.53 7.42 -0.77
C ARG A 104 12.94 7.96 -2.13
N THR A 105 13.81 7.26 -2.85
CA THR A 105 14.28 7.64 -4.18
C THR A 105 14.00 6.54 -5.20
N LEU A 106 13.86 6.94 -6.47
CA LEU A 106 13.71 6.00 -7.56
C LEU A 106 14.90 5.05 -7.68
N GLU A 107 16.11 5.56 -7.47
CA GLU A 107 17.34 4.76 -7.49
C GLU A 107 17.33 3.68 -6.40
N ALA A 108 16.96 4.04 -5.16
CA ALA A 108 16.88 3.08 -4.07
C ALA A 108 15.82 2.00 -4.33
N ALA A 109 14.63 2.41 -4.80
CA ALA A 109 13.57 1.48 -5.16
C ALA A 109 13.98 0.55 -6.31
N SER A 110 14.68 1.09 -7.32
CA SER A 110 15.20 0.30 -8.44
C SER A 110 16.26 -0.71 -7.99
N GLY A 111 17.13 -0.33 -7.06
CA GLY A 111 18.14 -1.22 -6.48
C GLY A 111 17.57 -2.35 -5.60
N ALA A 112 16.30 -2.27 -5.22
CA ALA A 112 15.57 -3.33 -4.52
C ALA A 112 14.90 -4.34 -5.48
N VAL A 113 14.82 -4.03 -6.78
CA VAL A 113 14.18 -4.85 -7.80
C VAL A 113 15.21 -5.66 -8.59
N SER A 114 14.94 -6.94 -8.80
CA SER A 114 15.68 -7.76 -9.78
C SER A 114 14.74 -8.36 -10.82
N PHE A 115 15.03 -8.15 -12.10
CA PHE A 115 14.26 -8.75 -13.19
C PHE A 115 14.74 -10.16 -13.49
N LEU A 116 13.85 -11.13 -13.37
CA LEU A 116 14.18 -12.54 -13.43
C LEU A 116 13.80 -13.14 -14.78
N THR A 117 14.56 -14.16 -15.19
CA THR A 117 14.10 -15.06 -16.25
C THR A 117 13.09 -16.04 -15.69
N GLN A 118 12.19 -16.56 -16.52
CA GLN A 118 11.23 -17.61 -16.14
C GLN A 118 11.92 -18.79 -15.43
N ARG A 119 13.06 -19.26 -15.94
CA ARG A 119 13.86 -20.33 -15.32
C ARG A 119 14.33 -19.97 -13.91
N ALA A 120 14.82 -18.75 -13.71
CA ALA A 120 15.28 -18.29 -12.40
C ALA A 120 14.12 -18.14 -11.40
N ALA A 121 12.98 -17.64 -11.86
CA ALA A 121 11.78 -17.49 -11.04
C ALA A 121 11.24 -18.86 -10.56
N TYR A 122 11.18 -19.85 -11.45
CA TYR A 122 10.74 -21.20 -11.07
C TYR A 122 11.72 -21.92 -10.16
N ALA A 123 13.04 -21.76 -10.37
CA ALA A 123 14.05 -22.30 -9.47
C ALA A 123 13.86 -21.76 -8.05
N TRP A 124 13.74 -20.44 -7.91
CA TRP A 124 13.50 -19.80 -6.62
C TRP A 124 12.20 -20.27 -5.97
N ARG A 125 11.09 -20.33 -6.73
CA ARG A 125 9.80 -20.82 -6.22
C ARG A 125 9.89 -22.26 -5.72
N ALA A 126 10.66 -23.12 -6.40
CA ALA A 126 10.89 -24.49 -5.97
C ALA A 126 11.72 -24.58 -4.68
N GLU A 127 12.75 -23.74 -4.54
CA GLU A 127 13.58 -23.65 -3.33
C GLU A 127 12.78 -23.17 -2.10
N HIS A 128 11.77 -22.31 -2.32
CA HIS A 128 10.99 -21.68 -1.25
C HIS A 128 9.58 -22.26 -1.11
N ALA A 129 9.25 -23.38 -1.78
CA ALA A 129 7.90 -23.98 -1.79
C ALA A 129 7.37 -24.41 -0.42
N GLY A 130 8.24 -24.49 0.61
CA GLY A 130 7.88 -24.81 2.00
C GLY A 130 7.75 -23.59 2.92
N GLU A 131 8.10 -22.40 2.46
CA GLU A 131 7.89 -21.17 3.21
C GLU A 131 6.46 -20.69 2.96
N ALA A 132 5.56 -20.90 3.93
CA ALA A 132 4.20 -20.40 3.84
C ALA A 132 4.22 -18.88 3.54
N SER A 133 3.69 -18.50 2.37
CA SER A 133 3.47 -17.08 2.04
C SER A 133 2.28 -16.58 2.85
N ILE A 134 2.53 -16.19 4.10
CA ILE A 134 1.48 -15.89 5.09
C ILE A 134 0.80 -14.52 4.86
N ASP A 135 1.09 -13.83 3.76
CA ASP A 135 0.64 -12.44 3.54
C ASP A 135 0.30 -12.15 2.06
N ARG A 136 -0.38 -13.09 1.37
CA ARG A 136 -0.97 -12.82 0.04
C ARG A 136 -2.48 -12.79 0.19
N SER A 137 -3.08 -11.66 -0.14
CA SER A 137 -4.54 -11.50 -0.20
C SER A 137 -4.94 -11.09 -1.61
N VAL A 138 -5.79 -11.87 -2.26
CA VAL A 138 -6.47 -11.45 -3.49
C VAL A 138 -7.43 -10.33 -3.10
N VAL A 139 -7.29 -9.15 -3.70
CA VAL A 139 -8.14 -7.98 -3.39
C VAL A 139 -8.86 -7.49 -4.63
N HIS A 140 -10.16 -7.29 -4.50
CA HIS A 140 -10.91 -6.44 -5.42
C HIS A 140 -10.66 -4.99 -5.00
N LEU A 141 -9.78 -4.29 -5.70
CA LEU A 141 -9.28 -2.96 -5.32
C LEU A 141 -10.41 -1.97 -4.98
N HIS A 142 -11.53 -2.01 -5.71
CA HIS A 142 -12.64 -1.11 -5.50
C HIS A 142 -13.34 -1.31 -4.13
N GLU A 143 -13.38 -2.54 -3.63
CA GLU A 143 -13.92 -2.85 -2.30
C GLU A 143 -12.86 -2.64 -1.22
N HIS A 144 -11.61 -3.04 -1.46
CA HIS A 144 -10.52 -2.90 -0.48
C HIS A 144 -10.14 -1.44 -0.17
N LEU A 145 -10.10 -0.58 -1.19
CA LEU A 145 -9.89 0.87 -0.99
C LEU A 145 -11.08 1.53 -0.27
N LYS A 146 -12.31 1.06 -0.51
CA LYS A 146 -13.51 1.51 0.24
C LYS A 146 -13.46 1.10 1.70
N GLU A 147 -12.96 -0.10 2.02
CA GLU A 147 -12.81 -0.57 3.40
C GLU A 147 -11.74 0.22 4.16
N ARG A 148 -10.57 0.50 3.55
CA ARG A 148 -9.54 1.36 4.18
C ARG A 148 -10.01 2.82 4.32
N ALA A 149 -10.72 3.37 3.33
CA ALA A 149 -11.34 4.70 3.45
C ALA A 149 -12.45 4.76 4.51
N GLY A 150 -13.22 3.68 4.66
CA GLY A 150 -14.27 3.53 5.68
C GLY A 150 -13.72 3.40 7.10
N ALA A 151 -12.57 2.72 7.27
CA ALA A 151 -11.86 2.65 8.54
C ALA A 151 -11.31 4.02 8.98
N SER A 152 -10.82 4.82 8.03
CA SER A 152 -10.35 6.19 8.28
C SER A 152 -11.49 7.20 8.52
N ALA A 153 -12.72 6.91 8.06
CA ALA A 153 -13.92 7.71 8.34
C ALA A 153 -14.57 7.43 9.73
N GLY A 154 -14.08 6.43 10.48
CA GLY A 154 -14.71 5.92 11.70
C GLY A 154 -14.36 6.63 13.02
N ARG A 155 -13.56 7.71 13.02
CA ARG A 155 -13.23 8.47 14.25
C ARG A 155 -13.37 9.98 14.11
N VAL A 156 -14.49 10.45 13.56
CA VAL A 156 -15.02 11.75 14.01
C VAL A 156 -15.79 11.50 15.30
N ARG A 157 -15.10 11.58 16.44
CA ARG A 157 -15.77 11.88 17.71
C ARG A 157 -16.45 13.23 17.52
N VAL A 158 -17.75 13.22 17.23
CA VAL A 158 -18.60 14.36 17.51
C VAL A 158 -18.62 14.48 19.04
N GLN A 159 -17.66 15.21 19.59
CA GLN A 159 -17.81 15.80 20.91
C GLN A 159 -18.97 16.79 20.79
N ARG A 160 -20.18 16.30 21.04
CA ARG A 160 -21.30 17.17 21.36
C ARG A 160 -20.94 17.83 22.68
N ALA A 161 -20.37 19.03 22.61
CA ALA A 161 -20.39 19.95 23.74
C ALA A 161 -21.87 20.27 23.99
N SER A 162 -22.45 19.63 25.00
CA SER A 162 -23.71 20.07 25.57
C SER A 162 -23.48 21.46 26.15
N VAL A 163 -23.81 22.50 25.38
CA VAL A 163 -23.99 23.84 25.92
C VAL A 163 -25.26 23.77 26.77
N SER A 164 -25.07 23.71 28.08
CA SER A 164 -26.12 24.02 29.05
C SER A 164 -26.73 25.37 28.68
N PRO A 165 -28.07 25.51 28.57
CA PRO A 165 -28.68 26.81 28.46
C PRO A 165 -28.56 27.52 29.82
N ASP A 166 -27.53 28.35 29.93
CA ASP A 166 -27.41 29.34 30.99
C ASP A 166 -28.55 30.37 30.85
N ASN A 167 -29.18 30.63 31.97
CA ASN A 167 -30.45 31.32 32.12
C ASN A 167 -30.20 32.84 32.27
N PRO A 168 -30.57 33.71 31.32
CA PRO A 168 -30.39 35.14 31.52
C PRO A 168 -31.62 35.72 32.23
N LYS A 169 -31.54 35.84 33.56
CA LYS A 169 -32.37 36.84 34.29
C LYS A 169 -31.69 38.19 34.17
N THR A 170 -32.09 38.97 33.18
CA THR A 170 -31.80 40.41 33.09
C THR A 170 -32.59 41.18 34.17
N PRO A 171 -31.96 42.09 34.93
CA PRO A 171 -32.69 43.10 35.70
C PRO A 171 -32.92 44.34 34.82
N ALA A 172 -34.15 44.81 34.73
CA ALA A 172 -34.48 46.10 34.12
C ALA A 172 -35.14 47.02 35.15
N ARG A 173 -34.48 48.16 35.38
CA ARG A 173 -34.89 49.33 36.17
C ARG A 173 -36.28 49.88 35.81
N ARG A 174 -37.05 50.27 36.83
CA ARG A 174 -37.95 51.45 36.94
C ARG A 174 -38.10 51.72 38.44
N GLY A 175 -38.06 52.91 39.01
CA GLY A 175 -38.01 54.29 38.55
C GLY A 175 -38.26 55.16 39.79
N GLN A 176 -37.76 56.39 39.75
CA GLN A 176 -38.03 57.46 40.71
C GLN A 176 -39.54 57.62 40.99
N LYS A 177 -39.94 57.61 42.27
CA LYS A 177 -40.41 58.78 43.03
C LYS A 177 -40.77 58.38 44.46
#